data_AF-A0A1W9VW92-F1
#
_entry.id   AF-A0A1W9VW92-F1
#
_cell.length_a   1.000
_cell.length_b   1.000
_cell.length_c   1.000
_cell.angle_alpha   90.00
_cell.angle_beta   90.00
_cell.angle_gamma   90.00
#
_symmetry.space_group_name_H-M   'P 1'
#
loop_
_entity.id
_entity.type
_entity.pdbx_description
1 polymer ?
#
loop_
_entity_poly.entity_id
_entity_poly.type
_entity_poly.pdbx_seq_one_letter_code
_entity_poly.pdbx_strand_id
1 'polypeptide(L)'
;MKNFLILILIFSYFPLIGEEVKDNKILFEDRVYDPFFSATVVDNQGEEFLISRASFFDEFNDKKFFFWVRRNSGLYSLSFKNIKKINFSTSDYADTTYKNFTKCSIELVTGEKYPVYLKTTGYFNGWDQKFGAAVTFYLHYNLITSIEFHQDGEYKICPFCGTIYFDSEIDECIYDKTPLIEGLLAESDK
;
A
#
# COMPACT_ATOMS: atom_id res chain seq x y z
N MET A 1 33.30 -64.96 -6.36
CA MET A 1 32.11 -64.54 -5.60
C MET A 1 32.01 -63.03 -5.67
N LYS A 2 30.85 -62.53 -6.12
CA LYS A 2 30.51 -61.14 -6.39
C LYS A 2 30.41 -60.35 -5.08
N ASN A 3 31.12 -59.23 -4.95
CA ASN A 3 30.77 -58.17 -4.00
C ASN A 3 30.34 -56.95 -4.80
N PHE A 4 29.03 -56.79 -4.95
CA PHE A 4 28.38 -55.60 -5.50
C PHE A 4 28.39 -54.53 -4.40
N LEU A 5 29.13 -53.44 -4.61
CA LEU A 5 29.01 -52.23 -3.79
C LEU A 5 27.72 -51.53 -4.25
N ILE A 6 26.63 -51.66 -3.49
CA ILE A 6 25.42 -50.87 -3.73
C ILE A 6 25.56 -49.55 -2.97
N LEU A 7 25.71 -48.49 -3.75
CA LEU A 7 25.58 -47.10 -3.35
C LEU A 7 24.13 -46.87 -2.86
N ILE A 8 23.92 -46.52 -1.60
CA ILE A 8 22.63 -46.01 -1.12
C ILE A 8 22.78 -44.49 -0.97
N LEU A 9 22.42 -43.77 -2.04
CA LEU A 9 22.14 -42.35 -1.99
C LEU A 9 20.80 -42.16 -1.28
N ILE A 10 20.83 -41.84 0.00
CA ILE A 10 19.66 -41.36 0.73
C ILE A 10 19.42 -39.93 0.27
N PHE A 11 18.59 -39.75 -0.76
CA PHE A 11 17.93 -38.48 -1.01
C PHE A 11 16.94 -38.23 0.12
N SER A 12 17.35 -37.49 1.14
CA SER A 12 16.41 -36.87 2.07
C SER A 12 15.60 -35.83 1.30
N TYR A 13 14.46 -36.27 0.76
CA TYR A 13 13.35 -35.41 0.41
C TYR A 13 12.92 -34.67 1.68
N PHE A 14 13.50 -33.51 1.91
CA PHE A 14 12.80 -32.50 2.70
C PHE A 14 11.63 -32.05 1.85
N PRO A 15 10.36 -32.22 2.26
CA PRO A 15 9.35 -31.35 1.73
C PRO A 15 9.78 -29.94 2.09
N LEU A 16 10.06 -29.13 1.07
CA LEU A 16 9.88 -27.69 1.15
C LEU A 16 8.43 -27.49 1.59
N ILE A 17 8.23 -27.50 2.91
CA ILE A 17 7.08 -26.86 3.52
C ILE A 17 7.32 -25.39 3.17
N GLY A 18 6.77 -24.97 2.04
CA GLY A 18 6.39 -23.59 1.90
C GLY A 18 5.53 -23.31 3.11
N GLU A 19 6.04 -22.49 4.03
CA GLU A 19 5.15 -21.71 4.87
C GLU A 19 4.18 -21.05 3.90
N GLU A 20 2.94 -21.55 3.87
CA GLU A 20 1.83 -20.68 3.51
C GLU A 20 1.99 -19.49 4.45
N VAL A 21 2.31 -18.32 3.88
CA VAL A 21 2.24 -17.04 4.57
C VAL A 21 0.75 -16.76 4.81
N LYS A 22 0.13 -17.57 5.66
CA LYS A 22 -1.18 -17.34 6.26
C LYS A 22 -0.89 -16.80 7.63
N ASP A 23 -0.96 -15.47 7.70
CA ASP A 23 -1.03 -14.62 8.89
C ASP A 23 0.01 -13.50 8.86
N ASN A 24 -0.10 -12.68 7.81
CA ASN A 24 0.44 -11.33 7.77
C ASN A 24 -0.38 -10.39 8.69
N LYS A 25 -0.41 -10.67 10.01
CA LYS A 25 -1.04 -9.77 10.99
C LYS A 25 0.03 -9.26 11.95
N ILE A 26 0.40 -7.99 11.83
CA ILE A 26 1.26 -7.33 12.82
C ILE A 26 0.36 -6.79 13.93
N LEU A 27 0.48 -7.37 15.12
CA LEU A 27 -0.23 -6.97 16.33
C LEU A 27 0.42 -5.72 16.93
N PHE A 28 -0.37 -4.66 17.11
CA PHE A 28 -0.04 -3.58 18.04
C PHE A 28 -1.15 -3.52 19.11
N GLU A 29 -0.78 -3.82 20.36
CA GLU A 29 -1.56 -3.52 21.58
C GLU A 29 -3.08 -3.69 21.43
N ASP A 30 -3.52 -4.89 21.04
CA ASP A 30 -4.94 -5.32 20.93
C ASP A 30 -5.68 -4.94 19.63
N ARG A 31 -4.97 -4.50 18.57
CA ARG A 31 -5.58 -4.26 17.25
C ARG A 31 -4.78 -4.94 16.13
N VAL A 32 -5.50 -5.66 15.26
CA VAL A 32 -4.95 -6.17 13.99
C VAL A 32 -4.85 -4.99 13.05
N TYR A 33 -3.65 -4.41 12.93
CA TYR A 33 -3.37 -3.44 11.89
C TYR A 33 -2.93 -4.23 10.65
N ASP A 34 -3.67 -4.08 9.55
CA ASP A 34 -3.22 -4.50 8.22
C ASP A 34 -2.63 -3.28 7.49
N PRO A 35 -1.32 -3.00 7.65
CA PRO A 35 -0.65 -2.02 6.82
C PRO A 35 -0.37 -2.66 5.46
N PHE A 36 -1.30 -2.49 4.52
CA PHE A 36 -1.11 -2.60 3.06
C PHE A 36 0.23 -3.21 2.68
N PHE A 37 0.22 -4.53 2.51
CA PHE A 37 1.47 -5.26 2.40
C PHE A 37 2.24 -4.93 1.15
N SER A 38 1.61 -4.42 0.10
CA SER A 38 2.32 -4.05 -1.11
C SER A 38 1.75 -2.88 -1.90
N ALA A 39 2.63 -2.27 -2.70
CA ALA A 39 2.28 -1.28 -3.70
C ALA A 39 3.15 -1.50 -4.94
N THR A 40 2.61 -1.20 -6.12
CA THR A 40 3.41 -1.00 -7.33
C THR A 40 3.72 0.47 -7.47
N VAL A 41 5.00 0.80 -7.52
CA VAL A 41 5.48 2.16 -7.81
C VAL A 41 6.04 2.18 -9.22
N VAL A 42 5.59 3.12 -10.04
CA VAL A 42 6.11 3.30 -11.41
C VAL A 42 6.90 4.58 -11.46
N ASP A 43 8.14 4.49 -11.92
CA ASP A 43 9.02 5.66 -12.03
C ASP A 43 8.76 6.46 -13.33
N ASN A 44 9.59 7.46 -13.60
CA ASN A 44 9.50 8.28 -14.82
C ASN A 44 10.13 7.64 -16.07
N GLN A 45 10.81 6.50 -15.93
CA GLN A 45 11.35 5.69 -17.02
C GLN A 45 10.40 4.53 -17.38
N GLY A 46 9.35 4.32 -16.57
CA GLY A 46 8.41 3.21 -16.72
C GLY A 46 8.89 1.93 -16.03
N GLU A 47 9.90 2.00 -15.16
CA GLU A 47 10.28 0.88 -14.31
C GLU A 47 9.26 0.70 -13.19
N GLU A 48 8.85 -0.55 -12.99
CA GLU A 48 7.89 -0.95 -11.97
C GLU A 48 8.60 -1.60 -10.78
N PHE A 49 8.28 -1.10 -9.58
CA PHE A 49 8.78 -1.59 -8.32
C PHE A 49 7.60 -2.17 -7.53
N LEU A 50 7.56 -3.50 -7.41
CA LEU A 50 6.65 -4.16 -6.46
C LEU A 50 7.30 -4.13 -5.08
N ILE A 51 6.78 -3.25 -4.23
CA ILE A 51 7.32 -3.07 -2.89
C ILE A 51 6.37 -3.62 -1.86
N SER A 52 6.93 -4.05 -0.73
CA SER A 52 6.17 -4.45 0.44
C SER A 52 6.43 -3.56 1.66
N ARG A 53 5.56 -3.65 2.68
CA ARG A 53 5.66 -2.87 3.93
C ARG A 53 5.73 -1.36 3.68
N ALA A 54 4.88 -0.91 2.75
CA ALA A 54 4.86 0.47 2.28
C ALA A 54 4.59 1.45 3.43
N SER A 55 5.36 2.54 3.47
CA SER A 55 5.16 3.63 4.43
C SER A 55 5.63 4.96 3.87
N PHE A 56 5.06 6.05 4.36
CA PHE A 56 5.52 7.40 4.06
C PHE A 56 6.20 7.99 5.28
N PHE A 57 7.40 8.54 5.10
CA PHE A 57 8.11 9.30 6.11
C PHE A 57 8.00 10.77 5.75
N ASP A 58 7.51 11.60 6.66
CA ASP A 58 7.40 13.04 6.42
C ASP A 58 8.75 13.76 6.56
N GLU A 59 8.77 15.08 6.41
CA GLU A 59 9.98 15.89 6.50
C GLU A 59 10.67 15.84 7.89
N PHE A 60 9.99 15.34 8.92
CA PHE A 60 10.54 15.16 10.26
C PHE A 60 10.99 13.73 10.53
N ASN A 61 10.96 12.87 9.50
CA ASN A 61 11.27 11.45 9.56
C ASN A 61 10.28 10.65 10.42
N ASP A 62 9.04 11.14 10.58
CA ASP A 62 7.98 10.39 11.23
C ASP A 62 7.34 9.42 10.23
N LYS A 63 7.24 8.15 10.62
CA LYS A 63 6.55 7.13 9.84
C LYS A 63 5.03 7.32 9.87
N LYS A 64 4.40 7.36 8.70
CA LYS A 64 2.95 7.49 8.47
C LYS A 64 2.45 6.39 7.51
N PHE A 65 1.16 6.08 7.61
CA PHE A 65 0.42 5.16 6.74
C PHE A 65 -0.75 5.87 6.03
N PHE A 66 -0.53 7.15 5.76
CA PHE A 66 -1.46 8.06 5.11
C PHE A 66 -0.65 9.16 4.43
N PHE A 67 -1.25 9.81 3.46
CA PHE A 67 -0.72 11.05 2.90
C PHE A 67 -1.51 12.25 3.38
N TRP A 68 -0.85 13.39 3.49
CA TRP A 68 -1.53 14.67 3.61
C TRP A 68 -2.00 15.11 2.22
N VAL A 69 -3.30 15.28 2.07
CA VAL A 69 -3.95 15.64 0.82
C VAL A 69 -4.62 16.99 0.99
N ARG A 70 -4.45 17.85 -0.01
CA ARG A 70 -5.15 19.13 -0.13
C ARG A 70 -6.10 19.10 -1.32
N ARG A 71 -7.34 19.50 -1.07
CA ARG A 71 -8.38 19.74 -2.07
C ARG A 71 -9.07 21.06 -1.73
N ASN A 72 -9.19 21.96 -2.71
CA ASN A 72 -9.67 23.32 -2.49
C ASN A 72 -8.84 24.02 -1.38
N SER A 73 -9.48 24.44 -0.28
CA SER A 73 -8.84 25.06 0.88
C SER A 73 -8.50 24.09 2.03
N GLY A 74 -9.02 22.86 2.00
CA GLY A 74 -8.87 21.88 3.08
C GLY A 74 -7.59 21.07 3.01
N LEU A 75 -6.98 20.81 4.17
CA LEU A 75 -5.89 19.85 4.35
C LEU A 75 -6.40 18.72 5.23
N TYR A 76 -6.28 17.48 4.76
CA TYR A 76 -6.74 16.30 5.49
C TYR A 76 -5.81 15.11 5.26
N SER A 77 -5.82 14.15 6.18
CA SER A 77 -5.11 12.89 6.02
C SER A 77 -5.96 11.93 5.19
N LEU A 78 -5.34 11.29 4.20
CA LEU A 78 -5.95 10.21 3.43
C LEU A 78 -5.12 8.94 3.66
N SER A 79 -5.71 8.00 4.40
CA SER A 79 -5.07 6.71 4.70
C SER A 79 -4.85 5.91 3.42
N PHE A 80 -3.74 5.18 3.35
CA PHE A 80 -3.44 4.28 2.24
C PHE A 80 -4.57 3.28 1.99
N LYS A 81 -5.30 2.91 3.05
CA LYS A 81 -6.47 2.02 2.97
C LYS A 81 -7.61 2.51 2.09
N ASN A 82 -7.71 3.82 1.95
CA ASN A 82 -8.77 4.42 1.14
C ASN A 82 -8.27 4.68 -0.29
N ILE A 83 -6.99 4.50 -0.57
CA ILE A 83 -6.34 4.82 -1.84
C ILE A 83 -6.12 3.53 -2.62
N LYS A 84 -6.62 3.49 -3.85
CA LYS A 84 -6.29 2.45 -4.82
C LYS A 84 -5.09 2.88 -5.66
N LYS A 85 -5.13 4.08 -6.23
CA LYS A 85 -4.07 4.56 -7.12
C LYS A 85 -3.84 6.06 -7.00
N ILE A 86 -2.59 6.46 -7.10
CA ILE A 86 -2.14 7.84 -7.23
C ILE A 86 -1.45 7.97 -8.57
N ASN A 87 -1.87 8.94 -9.40
CA ASN A 87 -1.18 9.27 -10.65
C ASN A 87 -0.66 10.71 -10.54
N PHE A 88 0.66 10.87 -10.57
CA PHE A 88 1.33 12.16 -10.48
C PHE A 88 1.28 12.89 -11.82
N SER A 89 1.07 14.21 -11.78
CA SER A 89 1.00 15.03 -12.98
C SER A 89 2.40 15.25 -13.55
N THR A 90 2.67 14.75 -14.76
CA THR A 90 4.01 14.83 -15.38
C THR A 90 4.48 16.26 -15.70
N SER A 91 3.54 17.21 -15.74
CA SER A 91 3.77 18.60 -16.11
C SER A 91 3.95 19.57 -14.93
N ASP A 92 3.79 19.13 -13.68
CA ASP A 92 3.62 20.04 -12.53
C ASP A 92 4.08 19.42 -11.19
N TYR A 93 5.38 19.14 -11.08
CA TYR A 93 5.98 18.55 -9.85
C TYR A 93 6.46 19.59 -8.84
N ALA A 94 6.79 20.79 -9.32
CA ALA A 94 7.13 21.94 -8.52
C ALA A 94 5.94 22.89 -8.54
N ASP A 95 4.89 22.59 -7.77
CA ASP A 95 3.71 23.42 -7.78
C ASP A 95 4.03 24.81 -7.19
N THR A 96 3.81 25.83 -8.00
CA THR A 96 3.94 27.24 -7.62
C THR A 96 2.77 27.73 -6.76
N THR A 97 1.66 26.98 -6.75
CA THR A 97 0.42 27.29 -6.02
C THR A 97 0.51 26.88 -4.57
N TYR A 98 0.90 25.64 -4.30
CA TYR A 98 1.07 25.11 -2.95
C TYR A 98 2.47 24.54 -2.77
N LYS A 99 3.38 25.38 -2.26
CA LYS A 99 4.73 24.98 -1.87
C LYS A 99 4.67 23.67 -1.07
N ASN A 100 5.52 22.69 -1.43
CA ASN A 100 5.65 21.36 -0.81
C ASN A 100 4.56 20.34 -1.17
N PHE A 101 3.68 20.67 -2.12
CA PHE A 101 2.70 19.73 -2.63
C PHE A 101 2.92 19.48 -4.12
N THR A 102 2.54 18.28 -4.57
CA THR A 102 2.57 17.87 -5.96
C THR A 102 1.16 17.60 -6.43
N LYS A 103 0.81 18.13 -7.60
CA LYS A 103 -0.50 17.90 -8.21
C LYS A 103 -0.59 16.47 -8.72
N CYS A 104 -1.68 15.80 -8.36
CA CYS A 104 -1.94 14.42 -8.78
C CYS A 104 -3.45 14.14 -8.88
N SER A 105 -3.79 12.95 -9.35
CA SER A 105 -5.12 12.39 -9.19
C SER A 105 -5.07 11.18 -8.26
N ILE A 106 -6.07 11.05 -7.40
CA ILE A 106 -6.23 9.88 -6.55
C ILE A 106 -7.51 9.14 -6.98
N GLU A 107 -7.38 7.84 -7.17
CA GLU A 107 -8.46 6.87 -7.24
C GLU A 107 -8.62 6.22 -5.86
N LEU A 108 -9.81 6.34 -5.29
CA LEU A 108 -10.18 5.66 -4.06
C LEU A 108 -10.52 4.19 -4.37
N VAL A 109 -10.51 3.37 -3.33
CA VAL A 109 -10.87 1.94 -3.43
C VAL A 109 -12.34 1.75 -3.80
N THR A 110 -13.17 2.75 -3.55
CA THR A 110 -14.56 2.83 -4.01
C THR A 110 -14.70 3.13 -5.51
N GLY A 111 -13.59 3.35 -6.23
CA GLY A 111 -13.54 3.70 -7.64
C GLY A 111 -13.67 5.21 -7.93
N GLU A 112 -13.97 6.02 -6.92
CA GLU A 112 -14.07 7.48 -7.08
C GLU A 112 -12.71 8.12 -7.39
N LYS A 113 -12.70 9.12 -8.28
CA LYS A 113 -11.47 9.78 -8.73
C LYS A 113 -11.55 11.28 -8.51
N TYR A 114 -10.50 11.86 -7.92
CA TYR A 114 -10.44 13.29 -7.67
C TYR A 114 -9.04 13.88 -7.93
N PRO A 115 -8.94 15.08 -8.55
CA PRO A 115 -7.70 15.82 -8.60
C PRO A 115 -7.40 16.44 -7.22
N VAL A 116 -6.15 16.31 -6.77
CA VAL A 116 -5.70 16.79 -5.47
C VAL A 116 -4.24 17.27 -5.51
N TYR A 117 -3.80 17.88 -4.41
CA TYR A 117 -2.41 18.21 -4.13
C TYR A 117 -1.92 17.30 -3.01
N LEU A 118 -0.90 16.48 -3.27
CA LEU A 118 -0.32 15.55 -2.31
C LEU A 118 0.89 16.19 -1.66
N LYS A 119 1.04 16.11 -0.33
CA LYS A 119 2.26 16.58 0.34
C LYS A 119 3.41 15.62 0.02
N THR A 120 4.49 16.13 -0.56
CA THR A 120 5.59 15.31 -1.09
C THR A 120 6.96 15.63 -0.47
N THR A 121 7.02 16.46 0.58
CA THR A 121 8.27 16.82 1.29
C THR A 121 8.99 15.69 2.01
N GLY A 122 8.39 14.51 2.05
CA GLY A 122 8.95 13.32 2.65
C GLY A 122 9.47 12.33 1.60
N TYR A 123 9.46 11.05 1.98
CA TYR A 123 9.77 9.95 1.07
C TYR A 123 8.85 8.76 1.33
N PHE A 124 8.58 8.01 0.27
CA PHE A 124 7.86 6.74 0.33
C PHE A 124 8.88 5.61 0.37
N ASN A 125 8.70 4.63 1.26
CA ASN A 125 9.66 3.56 1.48
C ASN A 125 8.95 2.20 1.52
N GLY A 126 9.68 1.17 1.11
CA GLY A 126 9.26 -0.21 1.27
C GLY A 126 10.42 -1.19 1.04
N TRP A 127 10.08 -2.46 0.94
CA TRP A 127 10.99 -3.55 0.62
C TRP A 127 10.70 -4.06 -0.79
N ASP A 128 11.63 -3.84 -1.71
CA ASP A 128 11.55 -4.30 -3.08
C ASP A 128 11.60 -5.83 -3.12
N GLN A 129 10.54 -6.45 -3.63
CA GLN A 129 10.44 -7.91 -3.68
C GLN A 129 11.34 -8.55 -4.74
N LYS A 130 11.64 -7.84 -5.82
CA LYS A 130 12.47 -8.34 -6.92
C LYS A 130 13.95 -8.35 -6.54
N PHE A 131 14.42 -7.28 -5.92
CA PHE A 131 15.83 -7.15 -5.54
C PHE A 131 16.12 -7.60 -4.10
N GLY A 132 15.08 -7.80 -3.28
CA GLY A 132 15.24 -8.23 -1.89
C GLY A 132 15.98 -7.19 -1.05
N ALA A 133 15.66 -5.91 -1.23
CA ALA A 133 16.33 -4.81 -0.56
C ALA A 133 15.35 -3.68 -0.20
N ALA A 134 15.72 -2.85 0.77
CA ALA A 134 14.96 -1.64 1.08
C ALA A 134 15.09 -0.62 -0.07
N VAL A 135 13.98 0.03 -0.42
CA VAL A 135 13.92 1.05 -1.47
C VAL A 135 13.22 2.31 -0.96
N THR A 136 13.68 3.46 -1.44
CA THR A 136 13.19 4.78 -1.06
C THR A 136 12.88 5.60 -2.30
N PHE A 137 11.67 6.17 -2.35
CA PHE A 137 11.18 7.00 -3.43
C PHE A 137 10.92 8.42 -2.93
N TYR A 138 11.57 9.40 -3.56
CA TYR A 138 11.33 10.81 -3.29
C TYR A 138 10.24 11.34 -4.23
N LEU A 139 9.08 11.71 -3.66
CA LEU A 139 7.88 12.04 -4.44
C LEU A 139 7.93 13.45 -5.06
N HIS A 140 8.76 14.36 -4.53
CA HIS A 140 8.81 15.77 -4.94
C HIS A 140 9.66 16.04 -6.19
N TYR A 141 10.38 15.04 -6.73
CA TYR A 141 11.41 15.24 -7.76
C TYR A 141 11.09 14.64 -9.13
N ASN A 142 9.81 14.44 -9.47
CA ASN A 142 9.47 14.05 -10.83
C ASN A 142 10.02 12.65 -11.22
N LEU A 143 10.26 11.81 -10.21
CA LEU A 143 10.83 10.47 -10.36
C LEU A 143 9.76 9.38 -10.36
N ILE A 144 8.55 9.68 -9.91
CA ILE A 144 7.46 8.71 -9.76
C ILE A 144 6.24 9.20 -10.54
N THR A 145 5.71 8.34 -11.39
CA THR A 145 4.53 8.61 -12.23
C THR A 145 3.26 8.07 -11.60
N SER A 146 3.33 6.92 -10.91
CA SER A 146 2.19 6.39 -10.18
C SER A 146 2.56 5.52 -8.98
N ILE A 147 1.63 5.42 -8.03
CA ILE A 147 1.66 4.46 -6.93
C ILE A 147 0.30 3.77 -6.92
N GLU A 148 0.29 2.45 -7.00
CA GLU A 148 -0.89 1.61 -6.92
C GLU A 148 -0.79 0.74 -5.67
N PHE A 149 -1.79 0.84 -4.80
CA PHE A 149 -1.85 0.07 -3.57
C PHE A 149 -2.63 -1.21 -3.83
N HIS A 150 -2.02 -2.34 -3.50
CA HIS A 150 -2.66 -3.64 -3.65
C HIS A 150 -3.40 -3.98 -2.37
N GLN A 151 -4.68 -4.22 -2.51
CA GLN A 151 -5.60 -4.48 -1.40
C GLN A 151 -6.35 -5.77 -1.71
N ASP A 152 -6.04 -6.81 -0.96
CA ASP A 152 -6.68 -8.10 -1.09
C ASP A 152 -7.52 -8.34 0.17
N GLY A 153 -8.78 -8.71 -0.01
CA GLY A 153 -9.66 -9.08 1.09
C GLY A 153 -11.03 -8.41 1.04
N GLU A 154 -11.88 -8.85 1.95
CA GLU A 154 -13.20 -8.26 2.18
C GLU A 154 -13.04 -6.98 3.00
N TYR A 155 -13.89 -5.99 2.73
CA TYR A 155 -13.96 -4.79 3.54
C TYR A 155 -15.39 -4.46 3.90
N LYS A 156 -15.54 -3.66 4.95
CA LYS A 156 -16.79 -3.04 5.35
C LYS A 156 -16.64 -1.52 5.27
N ILE A 157 -17.67 -0.80 4.89
CA ILE A 157 -17.68 0.66 4.80
C ILE A 157 -18.79 1.24 5.65
N CYS A 158 -18.49 2.34 6.36
CA CYS A 158 -19.52 3.12 7.02
C CYS A 158 -20.25 3.98 5.96
N PRO A 159 -21.56 3.77 5.73
CA PRO A 159 -22.29 4.54 4.73
C PRO A 159 -22.47 6.01 5.11
N PHE A 160 -22.32 6.34 6.41
CA PHE A 160 -22.46 7.71 6.90
C PHE A 160 -21.18 8.53 6.71
N CYS A 161 -20.03 8.04 7.18
CA CYS A 161 -18.77 8.79 7.14
C CYS A 161 -17.77 8.30 6.09
N GLY A 162 -18.06 7.22 5.36
CA GLY A 162 -17.21 6.68 4.30
C GLY A 162 -15.94 5.98 4.80
N THR A 163 -15.79 5.77 6.11
CA THR A 163 -14.64 5.04 6.66
C THR A 163 -14.67 3.59 6.23
N ILE A 164 -13.56 3.10 5.69
CA ILE A 164 -13.38 1.69 5.28
C ILE A 164 -12.66 0.91 6.38
N TYR A 165 -13.11 -0.33 6.60
CA TYR A 165 -12.63 -1.28 7.60
C TYR A 165 -12.27 -2.58 6.88
N PHE A 166 -11.03 -3.02 7.01
CA PHE A 166 -10.56 -4.32 6.50
C PHE A 166 -10.60 -5.41 7.58
N ASP A 167 -10.93 -5.03 8.82
CA ASP A 167 -11.18 -5.97 9.90
C ASP A 167 -12.63 -6.47 9.82
N SER A 168 -12.79 -7.74 9.44
CA SER A 168 -14.10 -8.38 9.30
C SER A 168 -14.87 -8.49 10.62
N GLU A 169 -14.19 -8.42 11.77
CA GLU A 169 -14.83 -8.52 13.09
C GLU A 169 -15.52 -7.22 13.51
N ILE A 170 -15.27 -6.11 12.82
CA ILE A 170 -15.91 -4.82 13.10
C ILE A 170 -17.23 -4.74 12.34
N ASP A 171 -18.34 -4.59 13.07
CA ASP A 171 -19.69 -4.45 12.49
C ASP A 171 -20.25 -3.03 12.57
N GLU A 172 -19.64 -2.16 13.37
CA GLU A 172 -20.09 -0.78 13.57
C GLU A 172 -18.93 0.22 13.43
N CYS A 173 -19.24 1.39 12.89
CA CYS A 173 -18.30 2.50 12.79
C CYS A 173 -17.83 2.95 14.18
N ILE A 174 -16.52 3.02 14.38
CA ILE A 174 -15.94 3.44 15.67
C ILE A 174 -16.24 4.90 16.03
N TYR A 175 -16.59 5.73 15.04
CA TYR A 175 -16.83 7.16 15.22
C TYR A 175 -18.27 7.51 15.56
N ASP A 176 -19.22 6.84 14.90
CA ASP A 176 -20.64 7.21 14.93
C ASP A 176 -21.59 6.04 15.19
N LYS A 177 -21.06 4.81 15.36
CA LYS A 177 -21.82 3.58 15.61
C LYS A 177 -22.78 3.18 14.49
N THR A 178 -22.65 3.76 13.30
CA THR A 178 -23.42 3.33 12.13
C THR A 178 -23.04 1.89 11.77
N PRO A 179 -24.02 0.99 11.55
CA PRO A 179 -23.75 -0.35 11.04
C PRO A 179 -22.99 -0.29 9.72
N LEU A 180 -21.95 -1.10 9.61
CA LEU A 180 -21.13 -1.15 8.41
C LEU A 180 -21.79 -2.03 7.35
N ILE A 181 -21.59 -1.69 6.08
CA ILE A 181 -22.04 -2.48 4.94
C ILE A 181 -20.84 -3.16 4.28
N GLU A 182 -21.01 -4.40 3.85
CA GLU A 182 -19.96 -5.15 3.14
C GLU A 182 -19.71 -4.54 1.75
N GLY A 183 -18.44 -4.50 1.37
CA GLY A 183 -17.98 -4.20 0.02
C GLY A 183 -16.97 -5.25 -0.43
N LEU A 184 -16.97 -5.54 -1.72
CA LEU A 184 -16.01 -6.44 -2.34
C LEU A 184 -15.06 -5.61 -3.19
N LEU A 185 -13.75 -5.66 -2.90
CA LEU A 185 -12.73 -5.26 -3.85
C LEU A 185 -12.53 -6.45 -4.78
N ALA A 186 -13.02 -6.36 -6.01
CA ALA A 186 -12.52 -7.25 -7.05
C ALA A 186 -11.08 -6.81 -7.36
N GLU A 187 -10.15 -7.77 -7.46
CA GLU A 187 -8.83 -7.52 -8.08
C GLU A 187 -9.10 -6.71 -9.36
N SER A 188 -8.41 -5.58 -9.51
CA SER A 188 -8.35 -4.92 -10.81
C SER A 188 -7.89 -5.97 -11.82
N ASP A 189 -8.72 -6.25 -12.83
CA ASP A 189 -8.42 -7.19 -13.90
C ASP A 189 -6.94 -7.06 -14.31
N LYS A 190 -6.21 -8.17 -14.15
CA LYS A 190 -4.80 -8.33 -14.55
C LYS A 190 -4.58 -8.04 -16.03
#